data_AF-A0A4P8RBJ4-F1
#
_entry.id   AF-A0A4P8RBJ4-F1
#
_cell.length_a   1.000
_cell.length_b   1.000
_cell.length_c   1.000
_cell.angle_alpha   90.00
_cell.angle_beta   90.00
_cell.angle_gamma   90.00
#
_symmetry.space_group_name_H-M   'P 1'
#
loop_
_entity.id
_entity.type
_entity.pdbx_description
1 polymer ?
#
loop_
_entity_poly.entity_id
_entity_poly.type
_entity_poly.pdbx_seq_one_letter_code
_entity_poly.pdbx_strand_id
1 'polypeptide(L)'
;MRGSDRSRSMDSMTLEAQRTSAPIDATTLAAIEDRVAAGDRAAFAELTGLLAPRVHATLSAATGADRADGLTVALLVDAWEQAARIRHRGASIAGWVLARSHLLATATSAPGD
;
A
#
# COMPACT_ATOMS: atom_id res chain seq x y z
N MET A 1 -20.59 3.86 52.28
CA MET A 1 -20.48 4.52 50.94
C MET A 1 -19.09 4.31 50.38
N ARG A 2 -18.88 3.24 49.60
CA ARG A 2 -17.67 3.00 48.82
C ARG A 2 -18.07 2.52 47.43
N GLY A 3 -17.53 3.22 46.43
CA GLY A 3 -17.10 2.75 45.12
C GLY A 3 -18.01 1.83 44.33
N SER A 4 -18.49 2.33 43.19
CA SER A 4 -18.48 1.61 41.90
C SER A 4 -18.98 2.56 40.81
N ASP A 5 -18.09 3.45 40.35
CA ASP A 5 -18.33 4.23 39.12
C ASP A 5 -17.03 4.39 38.33
N ARG A 6 -16.35 3.26 38.09
CA ARG A 6 -15.10 3.20 37.29
C ARG A 6 -15.07 2.09 36.24
N SER A 7 -16.18 1.41 36.00
CA SER A 7 -16.25 0.34 34.98
C SER A 7 -16.77 0.80 33.62
N ARG A 8 -17.25 2.05 33.46
CA ARG A 8 -17.80 2.52 32.18
C ARG A 8 -16.75 3.18 31.25
N SER A 9 -15.52 3.41 31.72
CA SER A 9 -14.54 4.23 31.00
C SER A 9 -13.46 3.45 30.22
N MET A 10 -13.32 2.13 30.41
CA MET A 10 -12.32 1.33 29.68
C MET A 10 -12.82 0.81 28.32
N ASP A 11 -14.13 0.60 28.15
CA ASP A 11 -14.69 0.13 26.88
C ASP A 11 -14.63 1.19 25.76
N SER A 12 -14.54 2.48 26.13
CA SER A 12 -14.45 3.58 25.16
C SER A 12 -13.05 3.75 24.56
N MET A 13 -11.98 3.28 25.23
CA MET A 13 -10.61 3.46 24.74
C MET A 13 -10.20 2.38 23.71
N THR A 14 -10.82 1.19 23.77
CA THR A 14 -10.56 0.10 22.82
C THR A 14 -11.22 0.35 21.45
N LEU A 15 -12.27 1.17 21.40
CA LEU A 15 -12.97 1.54 20.15
C LEU A 15 -12.25 2.63 19.34
N GLU A 16 -11.41 3.46 19.97
CA GLU A 16 -10.59 4.46 19.27
C GLU A 16 -9.45 3.81 18.48
N ALA A 17 -8.90 2.69 18.96
CA ALA A 17 -7.85 1.95 18.26
C ALA A 17 -8.36 1.23 16.99
N GLN A 18 -9.67 1.06 16.82
CA GLN A 18 -10.27 0.41 15.65
C GLN A 18 -10.67 1.38 14.53
N ARG A 19 -10.59 2.71 14.72
CA ARG A 19 -10.94 3.68 13.68
C ARG A 19 -9.86 3.94 12.62
N THR A 20 -8.64 3.40 12.80
CA THR A 20 -7.54 3.59 11.84
C THR A 20 -7.37 2.39 10.91
N SER A 21 -8.48 1.83 10.45
CA SER A 21 -8.48 0.95 9.29
C SER A 21 -9.78 1.12 8.54
N ALA A 22 -10.13 2.37 8.22
CA ALA A 22 -11.17 2.63 7.25
C ALA A 22 -10.78 1.91 5.95
N PRO A 23 -11.66 1.11 5.33
CA PRO A 23 -11.44 0.67 3.96
C PRO A 23 -11.25 1.94 3.17
N ILE A 24 -10.09 2.08 2.52
CA ILE A 24 -9.87 3.18 1.59
C ILE A 24 -10.99 3.05 0.58
N ASP A 25 -11.95 3.98 0.62
CA ASP A 25 -13.05 4.00 -0.31
C ASP A 25 -12.42 3.93 -1.71
N ALA A 26 -12.89 3.01 -2.56
CA ALA A 26 -12.39 2.86 -3.91
C ALA A 26 -12.43 4.20 -4.66
N THR A 27 -13.37 5.07 -4.30
CA THR A 27 -13.49 6.46 -4.75
C THR A 27 -12.29 7.32 -4.32
N THR A 28 -11.80 7.14 -3.09
CA THR A 28 -10.62 7.85 -2.56
C THR A 28 -9.34 7.38 -3.24
N LEU A 29 -9.18 6.07 -3.45
CA LEU A 29 -8.00 5.54 -4.14
C LEU A 29 -7.95 6.00 -5.61
N ALA A 30 -9.08 5.95 -6.32
CA ALA A 30 -9.16 6.41 -7.71
C ALA A 30 -8.78 7.91 -7.83
N ALA A 31 -9.26 8.75 -6.91
CA ALA A 31 -8.93 10.17 -6.88
C ALA A 31 -7.43 10.43 -6.62
N ILE A 32 -6.80 9.64 -5.74
CA ILE A 32 -5.35 9.68 -5.52
C ILE A 32 -4.62 9.28 -6.82
N GLU A 33 -5.01 8.18 -7.45
CA GLU A 33 -4.38 7.70 -8.68
C GLU A 33 -4.51 8.69 -9.85
N ASP A 34 -5.64 9.39 -9.99
CA ASP A 34 -5.84 10.41 -11.01
C ASP A 34 -4.93 11.63 -10.78
N ARG A 35 -4.75 12.06 -9.53
CA ARG A 35 -3.77 13.10 -9.18
C ARG A 35 -2.34 12.65 -9.45
N VAL A 36 -2.00 11.39 -9.14
CA VAL A 36 -0.68 10.82 -9.46
C VAL A 36 -0.43 10.85 -10.97
N ALA A 37 -1.41 10.47 -11.79
CA ALA A 37 -1.31 10.54 -13.25
C ALA A 37 -1.12 11.96 -13.79
N ALA A 38 -1.62 12.97 -13.09
CA ALA A 38 -1.39 14.38 -13.39
C ALA A 38 -0.02 14.91 -12.92
N GLY A 39 0.81 14.08 -12.30
CA GLY A 39 2.14 14.47 -11.81
C GLY A 39 2.13 15.09 -10.41
N ASP A 40 1.11 14.83 -9.61
CA ASP A 40 1.06 15.28 -8.21
C ASP A 40 1.94 14.41 -7.31
N ARG A 41 3.06 14.98 -6.85
CA ARG A 41 4.02 14.31 -5.97
C ARG A 41 3.47 14.03 -4.57
N ALA A 42 2.56 14.86 -4.06
CA ALA A 42 1.96 14.64 -2.74
C ALA A 42 1.00 13.44 -2.80
N ALA A 43 0.18 13.37 -3.84
CA ALA A 43 -0.67 12.20 -4.07
C ALA A 43 0.16 10.92 -4.27
N PHE A 44 1.33 11.02 -4.88
CA PHE A 44 2.23 9.87 -5.02
C PHE A 44 2.86 9.45 -3.68
N ALA A 45 3.19 10.41 -2.81
CA ALA A 45 3.61 10.11 -1.44
C ALA A 45 2.51 9.40 -0.63
N GLU A 46 1.25 9.82 -0.82
CA GLU A 46 0.10 9.12 -0.22
C GLU A 46 -0.02 7.69 -0.76
N LEU A 47 0.01 7.51 -2.08
CA LEU A 47 -0.09 6.19 -2.72
C LEU A 47 1.05 5.25 -2.29
N THR A 48 2.28 5.77 -2.22
CA THR A 48 3.44 4.98 -1.76
C THR A 48 3.30 4.57 -0.30
N GLY A 49 2.81 5.45 0.58
CA GLY A 49 2.51 5.10 1.97
C GLY A 49 1.54 3.93 2.11
N LEU A 50 0.59 3.80 1.17
CA LEU A 50 -0.37 2.71 1.13
C LEU A 50 0.23 1.40 0.59
N LEU A 51 1.05 1.48 -0.46
CA LEU A 51 1.52 0.31 -1.20
C LEU A 51 2.83 -0.27 -0.68
N ALA A 52 3.75 0.57 -0.20
CA ALA A 52 5.10 0.17 0.15
C ALA A 52 5.15 -1.00 1.16
N PRO A 53 4.37 -1.01 2.26
CA PRO A 53 4.42 -2.13 3.22
C PRO A 53 4.04 -3.47 2.59
N ARG A 54 3.02 -3.48 1.72
CA ARG A 54 2.51 -4.71 1.09
C ARG A 54 3.44 -5.22 -0.01
N VAL A 55 4.00 -4.31 -0.80
CA VAL A 55 5.00 -4.62 -1.82
C VAL A 55 6.26 -5.16 -1.16
N HIS A 56 6.77 -4.47 -0.13
CA HIS A 56 7.95 -4.90 0.60
C HIS A 56 7.78 -6.27 1.24
N ALA A 57 6.64 -6.53 1.91
CA ALA A 57 6.37 -7.84 2.50
C ALA A 57 6.36 -8.96 1.45
N THR A 58 5.73 -8.71 0.29
CA THR A 58 5.67 -9.67 -0.82
C THR A 58 7.06 -10.00 -1.37
N LEU A 59 7.88 -8.98 -1.60
CA LEU A 59 9.23 -9.15 -2.16
C LEU A 59 10.23 -9.70 -1.12
N SER A 60 10.07 -9.35 0.16
CA SER A 60 10.89 -9.86 1.26
C SER A 60 10.78 -11.37 1.39
N ALA A 61 9.55 -11.89 1.28
CA ALA A 61 9.31 -13.34 1.34
C ALA A 61 10.04 -14.12 0.24
N ALA A 62 10.25 -13.50 -0.94
CA ALA A 62 10.89 -14.15 -2.08
C ALA A 62 12.40 -13.91 -2.18
N THR A 63 12.89 -12.76 -1.68
CA THR A 63 14.25 -12.26 -2.01
C THR A 63 15.11 -11.92 -0.81
N GLY A 64 14.55 -11.93 0.41
CA GLY A 64 15.17 -11.38 1.61
C GLY A 64 14.95 -9.86 1.75
N ALA A 65 15.03 -9.36 2.99
CA ALA A 65 14.70 -7.97 3.33
C ALA A 65 15.59 -6.95 2.59
N ASP A 66 16.91 -7.14 2.61
CA ASP A 66 17.86 -6.20 2.00
C ASP A 66 17.62 -5.98 0.50
N ARG A 67 17.24 -7.05 -0.22
CA ARG A 67 16.93 -6.95 -1.65
C ARG A 67 15.52 -6.40 -1.91
N ALA A 68 14.58 -6.67 -1.01
CA ALA A 68 13.20 -6.21 -1.13
C ALA A 68 13.08 -4.69 -1.02
N ASP A 69 13.90 -4.02 -0.20
CA ASP A 69 13.95 -2.56 -0.11
C ASP A 69 14.23 -1.92 -1.47
N GLY A 70 15.32 -2.34 -2.11
CA GLY A 70 15.71 -1.81 -3.43
C GLY A 70 14.66 -2.09 -4.51
N LEU A 71 14.08 -3.29 -4.52
CA LEU A 71 13.03 -3.65 -5.47
C LEU A 71 11.72 -2.89 -5.22
N THR A 72 11.38 -2.62 -3.96
CA THR A 72 10.20 -1.83 -3.59
C THR A 72 10.32 -0.41 -4.11
N VAL A 73 11.47 0.24 -3.86
CA VAL A 73 11.73 1.60 -4.37
C VAL A 73 11.71 1.63 -5.89
N ALA A 74 12.42 0.70 -6.54
CA ALA A 74 12.47 0.62 -8.01
C ALA A 74 11.06 0.44 -8.61
N LEU A 75 10.23 -0.42 -8.03
CA LEU A 75 8.88 -0.67 -8.52
C LEU A 75 7.95 0.54 -8.35
N LEU A 76 8.07 1.26 -7.23
CA LEU A 76 7.27 2.48 -7.01
C LEU A 76 7.71 3.59 -7.96
N VAL A 77 9.00 3.77 -8.21
CA VAL A 77 9.51 4.73 -9.21
C VAL A 77 9.00 4.37 -10.61
N ASP A 78 9.05 3.09 -10.99
CA ASP A 78 8.50 2.62 -12.28
C ASP A 78 6.99 2.90 -12.38
N ALA A 79 6.25 2.76 -11.27
CA ALA A 79 4.84 3.11 -11.22
C ALA A 79 4.59 4.61 -11.44
N TRP A 80 5.44 5.49 -10.89
CA TRP A 80 5.37 6.93 -11.13
C TRP A 80 5.61 7.28 -12.60
N GLU A 81 6.67 6.73 -13.19
CA GLU A 81 7.02 6.97 -14.59
C GLU A 81 5.92 6.51 -15.55
N GLN A 82 5.20 5.44 -15.19
CA GLN A 82 4.14 4.88 -16.01
C GLN A 82 2.73 5.38 -15.65
N ALA A 83 2.58 6.17 -14.57
CA ALA A 83 1.28 6.51 -13.99
C ALA A 83 0.26 7.05 -15.01
N ALA A 84 0.66 8.05 -15.79
CA ALA A 84 -0.19 8.64 -16.83
C ALA A 84 -0.64 7.61 -17.87
N ARG A 85 0.27 6.72 -18.31
CA ARG A 85 -0.04 5.67 -19.29
C ARG A 85 -0.98 4.60 -18.72
N ILE A 86 -0.78 4.22 -17.46
CA ILE A 86 -1.63 3.25 -16.76
C ILE A 86 -3.06 3.80 -16.65
N ARG A 87 -3.20 5.04 -16.17
CA ARG A 87 -4.52 5.68 -16.00
C ARG A 87 -5.22 6.00 -17.32
N HIS A 88 -4.48 6.40 -18.36
CA HIS A 88 -5.06 6.59 -19.71
C HIS A 88 -5.70 5.31 -20.26
N ARG A 89 -5.20 4.12 -19.85
CA ARG A 89 -5.80 2.83 -20.23
C ARG A 89 -6.98 2.42 -19.33
N GLY A 90 -7.38 3.27 -18.38
CA GLY A 90 -8.40 2.97 -17.38
C GLY A 90 -7.96 1.95 -16.32
N ALA A 91 -6.66 1.63 -16.23
CA ALA A 91 -6.14 0.67 -15.27
C ALA A 91 -5.74 1.33 -13.95
N SER A 92 -5.79 0.58 -12.84
CA SER A 92 -5.34 1.06 -11.53
C SER A 92 -3.82 1.00 -11.40
N ILE A 93 -3.21 2.08 -10.90
CA ILE A 93 -1.78 2.12 -10.58
C ILE A 93 -1.48 1.15 -9.43
N ALA A 94 -2.29 1.16 -8.37
CA ALA A 94 -2.16 0.24 -7.24
C ALA A 94 -2.27 -1.23 -7.70
N GLY A 95 -3.26 -1.55 -8.52
CA GLY A 95 -3.44 -2.88 -9.08
C GLY A 95 -2.24 -3.32 -9.93
N TRP A 96 -1.70 -2.42 -10.76
CA TRP A 96 -0.51 -2.69 -11.56
C TRP A 96 0.72 -2.97 -10.70
N VAL A 97 0.96 -2.15 -9.67
CA VAL A 97 2.08 -2.34 -8.72
C VAL A 97 1.99 -3.69 -8.02
N LEU A 98 0.82 -4.04 -7.49
CA LEU A 98 0.62 -5.31 -6.77
C LEU A 98 0.78 -6.52 -7.69
N ALA A 99 0.28 -6.46 -8.92
CA ALA A 99 0.49 -7.51 -9.90
C ALA A 99 1.98 -7.66 -10.25
N ARG A 100 2.69 -6.55 -10.43
CA ARG A 100 4.12 -6.57 -10.76
C ARG A 100 4.97 -7.09 -9.60
N SER A 101 4.66 -6.74 -8.35
CA SER A 101 5.37 -7.28 -7.18
C SER A 101 5.20 -8.80 -7.06
N HIS A 102 4.00 -9.32 -7.34
CA HIS A 102 3.77 -10.77 -7.38
C HIS A 102 4.57 -11.46 -8.49
N LEU A 103 4.59 -10.89 -9.71
CA LEU A 103 5.38 -11.45 -10.82
C LEU A 103 6.89 -11.50 -10.48
N LEU A 104 7.43 -10.44 -9.87
CA LEU A 104 8.82 -10.39 -9.43
C LEU A 104 9.13 -11.42 -8.34
N ALA A 105 8.23 -11.58 -7.37
CA ALA A 105 8.36 -12.58 -6.33
C ALA A 105 8.38 -14.00 -6.92
N THR A 106 7.43 -14.35 -7.79
CA THR A 106 7.38 -15.66 -8.46
C THR A 106 8.64 -15.92 -9.30
N ALA A 107 9.10 -14.93 -10.07
CA ALA A 107 10.30 -15.07 -10.89
C ALA A 107 11.58 -15.29 -10.06
N THR A 108 11.63 -14.77 -8.84
CA THR A 108 12.80 -14.94 -7.95
C THR A 108 12.71 -16.22 -7.12
N SER A 109 11.48 -16.70 -6.84
CA SER A 109 11.24 -17.94 -6.12
C SER A 109 11.28 -19.19 -7.00
N ALA A 110 11.24 -19.05 -8.34
CA ALA A 110 11.38 -20.19 -9.24
C ALA A 110 12.80 -20.76 -9.10
N PRO A 111 12.96 -22.01 -8.61
CA PRO A 111 14.25 -22.67 -8.65
C PRO A 111 14.62 -22.88 -10.12
N GLY A 112 15.90 -22.72 -10.45
CA GLY A 112 16.41 -23.18 -11.73
C GLY A 112 16.13 -24.67 -11.88
N ASP A 113 15.31 -25.02 -12.87
CA ASP A 113 15.29 -26.37 -13.47
C ASP A 113 16.65 -26.68 -14.12
#